data_AF-A0A239VDZ0-F1
#
_entry.id   AF-A0A239VDZ0-F1
#
_cell.length_a   1.000
_cell.length_b   1.000
_cell.length_c   1.000
_cell.angle_alpha   90.00
_cell.angle_beta   90.00
_cell.angle_gamma   90.00
#
_symmetry.space_group_name_H-M   'P 1'
#
loop_
_entity.id
_entity.type
_entity.pdbx_description
1 polymer ?
#
loop_
_entity_poly.entity_id
_entity_poly.type
_entity_poly.pdbx_seq_one_letter_code
_entity_poly.pdbx_strand_id
1 'polypeptide(L)'
;MNAPGSLIMAKALMPEMEEPEADANVRNVRDTESRNVIDALGNGALNGGRIAVCVACLLIAFIALIALVSAIIGGIGGWFGHPEWTLEGLFGVVLSPVAWVIGAPWEEAGLVGNFIGQKTVLNEFVGYTAFSQQVATLSPKAVLISSFALAGFANFSSIAIQIGAFGSLVPERRGEVAKLGPLALLAGMCTNLLNAAIVGVVMS
;
A
#
# COMPACT_ATOMS: atom_id res chain seq x y z
N MET A 1 -7.14 -12.01 -5.23
CA MET A 1 -7.33 -12.44 -3.82
C MET A 1 -7.46 -11.27 -2.84
N ASN A 2 -7.17 -10.02 -3.24
CA ASN A 2 -7.26 -8.86 -2.34
C ASN A 2 -8.65 -8.60 -1.75
N ALA A 3 -9.76 -8.75 -2.51
CA ALA A 3 -11.10 -8.45 -2.00
C ALA A 3 -11.53 -9.29 -0.77
N PRO A 4 -11.48 -10.64 -0.79
CA PRO A 4 -11.76 -11.41 0.42
C PRO A 4 -10.67 -11.21 1.49
N GLY A 5 -9.40 -11.09 1.10
CA GLY A 5 -8.30 -10.88 2.04
C GLY A 5 -8.41 -9.57 2.84
N SER A 6 -8.85 -8.49 2.20
CA SER A 6 -9.02 -7.19 2.85
C SER A 6 -10.18 -7.20 3.84
N LEU A 7 -11.28 -7.91 3.54
CA LEU A 7 -12.38 -8.10 4.48
C LEU A 7 -11.94 -8.92 5.71
N ILE A 8 -11.20 -10.01 5.50
CA ILE A 8 -10.64 -10.83 6.58
C ILE A 8 -9.76 -9.97 7.48
N MET A 9 -8.80 -9.25 6.91
CA MET A 9 -7.86 -8.43 7.69
C MET A 9 -8.56 -7.25 8.37
N ALA A 10 -9.47 -6.56 7.68
CA ALA A 10 -10.22 -5.46 8.25
C ALA A 10 -11.09 -5.91 9.43
N LYS A 11 -11.85 -7.01 9.28
CA LYS A 11 -12.72 -7.52 10.35
C LYS A 11 -11.96 -8.24 11.46
N ALA A 12 -10.77 -8.77 11.21
CA ALA A 12 -9.90 -9.29 12.25
C ALA A 12 -9.30 -8.18 13.11
N LEU A 13 -8.87 -7.07 12.49
CA LEU A 13 -8.25 -5.93 13.19
C LEU A 13 -9.28 -4.97 13.81
N MET A 14 -10.45 -4.85 13.18
CA MET A 14 -11.56 -4.01 13.63
C MET A 14 -12.89 -4.74 13.40
N PRO A 15 -13.28 -5.63 14.33
CA PRO A 15 -14.57 -6.30 14.29
C PRO A 15 -15.72 -5.29 14.32
N GLU A 16 -16.83 -5.64 13.66
CA GLU A 16 -18.05 -4.84 13.71
C GLU A 16 -18.71 -5.01 15.09
N MET A 17 -18.96 -3.90 15.78
CA MET A 17 -19.57 -3.89 17.11
C MET A 17 -20.98 -3.27 17.12
N GLU A 18 -21.35 -2.59 16.04
CA GLU A 18 -22.62 -1.90 15.88
C GLU A 18 -23.52 -2.66 14.89
N GLU A 19 -24.82 -2.39 14.92
CA GLU A 19 -25.72 -2.93 13.90
C GLU A 19 -25.50 -2.16 12.59
N PRO A 20 -25.19 -2.83 11.47
CA PRO A 20 -24.98 -2.15 10.20
C PRO A 20 -26.26 -1.43 9.74
N GLU A 21 -26.18 -0.11 9.56
CA GLU A 21 -27.30 0.69 9.03
C GLU A 21 -27.52 0.47 7.52
N ALA A 22 -26.53 -0.09 6.81
CA ALA A 22 -26.56 -0.27 5.37
C ALA A 22 -27.34 -1.54 4.96
N ASP A 23 -28.36 -1.37 4.11
CA ASP A 23 -29.01 -2.49 3.43
C ASP A 23 -28.01 -3.14 2.44
N ALA A 24 -27.80 -4.46 2.57
CA ALA A 24 -26.95 -5.22 1.66
C ALA A 24 -27.49 -5.23 0.21
N ASN A 25 -28.74 -4.82 0.00
CA ASN A 25 -29.37 -4.76 -1.31
C ASN A 25 -29.02 -3.47 -2.08
N VAL A 26 -27.86 -3.47 -2.73
CA VAL A 26 -27.41 -2.38 -3.61
C VAL A 26 -28.11 -2.32 -4.98
N ARG A 27 -29.12 -3.18 -5.25
CA ARG A 27 -29.79 -3.23 -6.57
C ARG A 27 -30.46 -1.92 -6.98
N ASN A 28 -30.77 -1.07 -6.00
CA ASN A 28 -31.42 0.23 -6.21
C ASN A 28 -30.45 1.42 -6.20
N VAL A 29 -29.15 1.18 -6.02
CA VAL A 29 -28.13 2.23 -6.16
C VAL A 29 -27.94 2.50 -7.64
N ARG A 30 -28.50 3.62 -8.11
CA ARG A 30 -28.33 4.13 -9.47
C ARG A 30 -27.68 5.48 -9.42
N ASP A 31 -26.87 5.79 -10.44
CA ASP A 31 -26.46 7.16 -10.70
C ASP A 31 -27.71 8.00 -11.01
N THR A 32 -28.09 8.85 -10.07
CA THR A 32 -29.21 9.79 -10.19
C THR A 32 -28.76 11.18 -10.60
N GLU A 33 -27.45 11.44 -10.63
CA GLU A 33 -26.88 12.75 -10.92
C GLU A 33 -26.66 12.93 -12.41
N SER A 34 -26.19 11.88 -13.11
CA SER A 34 -25.92 11.95 -14.54
C SER A 34 -27.20 11.81 -15.36
N ARG A 35 -27.42 12.75 -16.28
CA ARG A 35 -28.62 12.76 -17.14
C ARG A 35 -28.50 11.84 -18.36
N ASN A 36 -27.27 11.52 -18.77
CA ASN A 36 -26.96 10.64 -19.90
C ASN A 36 -25.51 10.13 -19.82
N VAL A 37 -25.13 9.25 -20.75
CA VAL A 37 -23.78 8.65 -20.79
C VAL A 37 -22.67 9.70 -20.95
N ILE A 38 -22.90 10.76 -21.73
CA ILE A 38 -21.89 11.81 -21.94
C ILE A 38 -21.68 12.61 -20.65
N ASP A 39 -22.76 12.93 -19.94
CA ASP A 39 -22.74 13.59 -18.64
C ASP A 39 -22.01 12.73 -17.59
N ALA A 40 -22.31 11.43 -17.54
CA ALA A 40 -21.62 10.47 -16.66
C ALA A 40 -20.11 10.40 -16.95
N LEU A 41 -19.73 10.37 -18.23
CA LEU A 41 -18.31 10.41 -18.63
C LEU A 41 -17.64 11.72 -18.22
N GLY A 42 -18.32 12.86 -18.41
CA GLY A 42 -17.82 14.18 -18.02
C GLY A 42 -17.58 14.28 -16.51
N ASN A 43 -18.59 13.92 -15.70
CA ASN A 43 -18.49 13.93 -14.24
C ASN A 43 -17.42 12.95 -13.74
N GLY A 44 -17.36 11.75 -14.30
CA GLY A 44 -16.32 10.76 -13.98
C GLY A 44 -14.91 11.29 -14.29
N ALA A 45 -14.72 11.93 -15.44
CA ALA A 45 -13.44 12.50 -15.83
C ALA A 45 -13.01 13.68 -14.92
N LEU A 46 -13.93 14.58 -14.57
CA LEU A 46 -13.65 15.70 -13.67
C LEU A 46 -13.33 15.24 -12.25
N ASN A 47 -14.12 14.30 -11.71
CA ASN A 47 -13.88 13.71 -10.39
C ASN A 47 -12.54 12.96 -10.35
N GLY A 48 -12.27 12.13 -11.37
CA GLY A 48 -11.00 11.43 -11.52
C GLY A 48 -9.81 12.39 -11.65
N GLY A 49 -9.96 13.47 -12.43
CA GLY A 49 -8.93 14.50 -12.59
C GLY A 49 -8.58 15.20 -11.29
N ARG A 50 -9.59 15.53 -10.46
CA ARG A 50 -9.37 16.12 -9.13
C ARG A 50 -8.58 15.16 -8.23
N ILE A 51 -8.96 13.88 -8.20
CA ILE A 51 -8.24 12.86 -7.43
C ILE A 51 -6.80 12.71 -7.95
N ALA A 52 -6.60 12.68 -9.27
CA ALA A 52 -5.29 12.54 -9.88
C ALA A 52 -4.33 13.68 -9.49
N VAL A 53 -4.80 14.93 -9.50
CA VAL A 53 -4.00 16.08 -9.04
C VAL A 53 -3.66 15.98 -7.56
N CYS A 54 -4.63 15.59 -6.71
CA CYS A 54 -4.37 15.36 -5.29
C CYS A 54 -3.30 14.28 -5.07
N VAL A 55 -3.40 13.15 -5.79
CA VAL A 55 -2.40 12.06 -5.72
C VAL A 55 -1.03 12.55 -6.19
N ALA A 56 -0.94 13.26 -7.31
CA ALA A 56 0.34 13.77 -7.83
C ALA A 56 1.03 14.71 -6.82
N CYS A 57 0.29 15.65 -6.24
CA CYS A 57 0.82 16.55 -5.20
C CYS A 57 1.28 15.78 -3.96
N LEU A 58 0.50 14.79 -3.50
CA LEU A 58 0.85 13.97 -2.35
C LEU A 58 2.10 13.11 -2.61
N LEU A 59 2.21 12.49 -3.79
CA LEU A 59 3.40 11.71 -4.15
C LEU A 59 4.67 12.56 -4.16
N ILE A 60 4.63 13.76 -4.75
CA ILE A 60 5.77 14.69 -4.75
C ILE A 60 6.19 15.02 -3.31
N ALA A 61 5.24 15.39 -2.46
CA ALA A 61 5.51 15.76 -1.07
C ALA A 61 6.09 14.59 -0.25
N PHE A 62 5.50 13.40 -0.35
CA PHE A 62 5.94 12.24 0.42
C PHE A 62 7.29 11.69 -0.07
N ILE A 63 7.53 11.64 -1.39
CA ILE A 63 8.83 11.22 -1.93
C ILE A 63 9.93 12.20 -1.47
N ALA A 64 9.67 13.51 -1.53
CA ALA A 64 10.62 14.51 -1.05
C ALA A 64 10.87 14.40 0.47
N LEU A 65 9.82 14.17 1.26
CA LEU A 65 9.94 13.99 2.71
C LEU A 65 10.76 12.73 3.05
N ILE A 66 10.48 11.61 2.38
CA ILE A 66 11.21 10.37 2.61
C ILE A 66 12.68 10.52 2.19
N ALA A 67 12.96 11.17 1.06
CA ALA A 67 14.32 11.48 0.64
C ALA A 67 15.06 12.35 1.67
N LEU A 68 14.38 13.34 2.26
CA LEU A 68 14.94 14.16 3.34
C LEU A 68 15.25 13.32 4.59
N VAL A 69 14.33 12.46 5.02
CA VAL A 69 14.53 11.58 6.17
C VAL A 69 15.68 10.59 5.91
N SER A 70 15.72 9.98 4.73
CA SER A 70 16.82 9.09 4.33
C SER A 70 18.16 9.83 4.28
N ALA A 71 18.20 11.09 3.84
CA ALA A 71 19.42 11.90 3.87
C ALA A 71 19.88 12.22 5.31
N ILE A 72 18.95 12.49 6.22
CA ILE A 72 19.26 12.69 7.65
C ILE A 72 19.81 11.38 8.25
N ILE A 73 19.16 10.25 7.96
CA ILE A 73 19.61 8.93 8.42
C ILE A 73 21.01 8.62 7.89
N GLY A 74 21.29 8.84 6.61
CA GLY A 74 22.62 8.65 6.02
C GLY A 74 23.65 9.61 6.61
N GLY A 75 23.28 10.85 6.92
CA GLY A 75 24.15 11.80 7.61
C GLY A 75 24.56 11.33 9.01
N ILE A 76 23.62 10.81 9.80
CA ILE A 76 23.88 10.21 11.11
C ILE A 76 24.69 8.91 10.96
N GLY A 77 24.29 8.05 10.02
CA GLY A 77 24.96 6.79 9.71
C GLY A 77 26.42 7.00 9.31
N GLY A 78 26.71 8.09 8.60
CA GLY A 78 28.08 8.51 8.27
C GLY A 78 28.99 8.68 9.49
N TRP A 79 28.46 9.09 10.65
CA TRP A 79 29.24 9.17 11.90
C TRP A 79 29.62 7.79 12.45
N PHE A 80 28.89 6.75 12.07
CA PHE A 80 29.12 5.35 12.44
C PHE A 80 29.75 4.52 11.30
N GLY A 81 30.14 5.15 10.20
CA GLY A 81 30.73 4.47 9.03
C GLY A 81 29.72 3.89 8.04
N HIS A 82 28.43 4.25 8.16
CA HIS A 82 27.33 3.78 7.32
C HIS A 82 26.55 4.91 6.63
N PRO A 83 27.18 5.69 5.72
CA PRO A 83 26.51 6.77 5.00
C PRO A 83 25.39 6.29 4.06
N GLU A 84 25.36 5.01 3.72
CA GLU A 84 24.39 4.37 2.83
C GLU A 84 23.03 4.08 3.46
N TRP A 85 22.86 4.32 4.76
CA TRP A 85 21.59 4.04 5.44
C TRP A 85 20.47 4.94 4.94
N THR A 86 19.34 4.32 4.61
CA THR A 86 18.11 5.00 4.20
C THR A 86 16.92 4.46 4.97
N LEU A 87 15.82 5.23 5.02
CA LEU A 87 14.60 4.83 5.71
C LEU A 87 14.04 3.53 5.11
N GLU A 88 13.99 3.43 3.79
CA GLU A 88 13.52 2.25 3.08
C GLU A 88 14.42 1.03 3.31
N GLY A 89 15.75 1.22 3.42
CA GLY A 89 16.69 0.16 3.75
C GLY A 89 16.48 -0.40 5.16
N LEU A 90 16.23 0.47 6.15
CA LEU A 90 15.90 0.06 7.51
C LEU A 90 14.60 -0.75 7.56
N PHE A 91 13.56 -0.28 6.87
CA PHE A 91 12.32 -1.04 6.72
C PHE A 91 12.55 -2.38 6.00
N GLY A 92 13.43 -2.40 5.01
CA GLY A 92 13.84 -3.62 4.32
C GLY A 92 14.43 -4.67 5.26
N VAL A 93 15.36 -4.26 6.13
CA VAL A 93 15.95 -5.13 7.15
C VAL A 93 14.90 -5.63 8.13
N VAL A 94 14.04 -4.73 8.63
CA VAL A 94 12.95 -5.08 9.58
C VAL A 94 11.94 -6.05 8.95
N LEU A 95 11.68 -5.93 7.65
CA LEU A 95 10.72 -6.76 6.92
C LEU A 95 11.35 -8.02 6.31
N SER A 96 12.67 -8.20 6.37
CA SER A 96 13.34 -9.40 5.87
C SER A 96 12.90 -10.68 6.59
N PRO A 97 12.76 -10.72 7.94
CA PRO A 97 12.18 -11.86 8.63
C PRO A 97 10.74 -12.14 8.21
N VAL A 98 9.95 -11.10 7.93
CA VAL A 98 8.57 -11.23 7.46
C VAL A 98 8.55 -11.85 6.06
N ALA A 99 9.45 -11.43 5.18
CA ALA A 99 9.61 -12.01 3.84
C ALA A 99 9.94 -13.52 3.91
N TRP A 100 10.77 -13.92 4.86
CA TRP A 100 11.04 -15.34 5.11
C TRP A 100 9.80 -16.09 5.63
N VAL A 101 9.06 -15.50 6.58
CA VAL A 101 7.83 -16.11 7.14
C VAL A 101 6.75 -16.35 6.07
N ILE A 102 6.63 -15.46 5.08
CA ILE A 102 5.70 -15.64 3.96
C ILE A 102 6.23 -16.60 2.86
N GLY A 103 7.38 -17.22 3.08
CA GLY A 103 7.89 -18.32 2.25
C GLY A 103 9.01 -17.98 1.27
N ALA A 104 9.60 -16.77 1.34
CA ALA A 104 10.78 -16.46 0.53
C ALA A 104 11.99 -17.28 1.01
N PRO A 105 12.86 -17.79 0.11
CA PRO A 105 14.12 -18.41 0.50
C PRO A 105 14.95 -17.48 1.38
N TRP A 106 15.63 -18.03 2.40
CA TRP A 106 16.39 -17.22 3.36
C TRP A 106 17.44 -16.32 2.68
N GLU A 107 18.12 -16.84 1.65
CA GLU A 107 19.12 -16.12 0.87
C GLU A 107 18.54 -14.90 0.11
N GLU A 108 17.25 -14.95 -0.22
CA GLU A 108 16.54 -13.93 -0.99
C GLU A 108 15.64 -13.05 -0.10
N ALA A 109 15.39 -13.45 1.14
CA ALA A 109 14.50 -12.77 2.08
C ALA A 109 14.94 -11.32 2.35
N GLY A 110 16.25 -11.04 2.30
CA GLY A 110 16.78 -9.68 2.38
C GLY A 110 16.30 -8.79 1.22
N LEU A 111 16.39 -9.28 -0.01
CA LEU A 111 15.95 -8.56 -1.21
C LEU A 111 14.43 -8.39 -1.22
N VAL A 112 13.69 -9.47 -0.95
CA VAL A 112 12.22 -9.44 -0.90
C VAL A 112 11.74 -8.49 0.21
N GLY A 113 12.35 -8.54 1.39
CA GLY A 113 12.10 -7.62 2.50
C GLY A 113 12.34 -6.16 2.09
N ASN A 114 13.43 -5.89 1.38
CA ASN A 114 13.72 -4.56 0.85
C ASN A 114 12.64 -4.06 -0.14
N PHE A 115 12.14 -4.90 -1.05
CA PHE A 115 11.06 -4.47 -1.95
C PHE A 115 9.78 -4.13 -1.18
N ILE A 116 9.42 -4.94 -0.17
CA ILE A 116 8.25 -4.69 0.68
C ILE A 116 8.46 -3.38 1.47
N GLY A 117 9.66 -3.16 2.01
CA GLY A 117 10.02 -1.94 2.72
C GLY A 117 9.91 -0.69 1.85
N GLN A 118 10.49 -0.72 0.65
CA GLN A 118 10.36 0.36 -0.33
C GLN A 118 8.90 0.63 -0.68
N LYS A 119 8.10 -0.42 -0.89
CA LYS A 119 6.68 -0.28 -1.17
C LYS A 119 5.92 0.35 -0.01
N THR A 120 6.13 -0.10 1.22
CA THR A 120 5.43 0.42 2.41
C THR A 120 5.83 1.86 2.73
N VAL A 121 7.11 2.19 2.60
CA VAL A 121 7.62 3.54 2.92
C VAL A 121 7.30 4.51 1.79
N LEU A 122 7.71 4.20 0.56
CA LEU A 122 7.57 5.05 -0.62
C LEU A 122 6.24 4.80 -1.33
N ASN A 123 6.20 3.79 -2.20
CA ASN A 123 5.01 3.31 -2.91
C ASN A 123 5.35 2.04 -3.71
N GLU A 124 4.31 1.37 -4.19
CA GLU A 124 4.39 0.16 -5.00
C GLU A 124 5.12 0.35 -6.33
N PHE A 125 5.05 1.53 -6.98
CA PHE A 125 5.77 1.76 -8.23
C PHE A 125 7.29 1.73 -8.02
N VAL A 126 7.78 2.31 -6.93
CA VAL A 126 9.21 2.24 -6.58
C VAL A 126 9.59 0.80 -6.23
N GLY A 127 8.78 0.11 -5.42
CA GLY A 127 9.01 -1.29 -5.08
C GLY A 127 9.06 -2.21 -6.31
N TYR A 128 8.13 -2.04 -7.26
CA TYR A 128 8.12 -2.78 -8.53
C TYR A 128 9.31 -2.43 -9.42
N THR A 129 9.75 -1.16 -9.43
CA THR A 129 10.93 -0.74 -10.19
C THR A 129 12.19 -1.45 -9.69
N ALA A 130 12.42 -1.44 -8.38
CA ALA A 130 13.55 -2.16 -7.78
C ALA A 130 13.44 -3.68 -7.97
N PHE A 131 12.25 -4.25 -7.80
CA PHE A 131 12.00 -5.66 -8.07
C PHE A 131 12.32 -6.04 -9.52
N SER A 132 11.86 -5.24 -10.50
CA SER A 132 12.04 -5.52 -11.93
C SER A 132 13.52 -5.68 -12.33
N GLN A 133 14.43 -4.96 -11.66
CA GLN A 133 15.87 -5.02 -11.91
C GLN A 133 16.50 -6.34 -11.41
N GLN A 134 15.82 -7.06 -10.51
CA GLN A 134 16.30 -8.28 -9.86
C GLN A 134 15.51 -9.53 -10.30
N VAL A 135 14.51 -9.41 -11.19
CA VAL A 135 13.70 -10.57 -11.60
C VAL A 135 14.55 -11.70 -12.20
N ALA A 136 15.61 -11.37 -12.93
CA ALA A 136 16.48 -12.37 -13.56
C ALA A 136 17.40 -13.11 -12.57
N THR A 137 17.62 -12.56 -11.38
CA THR A 137 18.53 -13.12 -10.36
C THR A 137 17.79 -13.87 -9.26
N LEU A 138 16.48 -13.65 -9.12
CA LEU A 138 15.63 -14.28 -8.12
C LEU A 138 15.10 -15.65 -8.58
N SER A 139 14.90 -16.54 -7.62
CA SER A 139 14.20 -17.79 -7.82
C SER A 139 12.77 -17.56 -8.31
N PRO A 140 12.19 -18.48 -9.12
CA PRO A 140 10.80 -18.38 -9.54
C PRO A 140 9.81 -18.20 -8.37
N LYS A 141 10.13 -18.81 -7.22
CA LYS A 141 9.34 -18.68 -6.00
C LYS A 141 9.41 -17.26 -5.43
N ALA A 142 10.59 -16.67 -5.29
CA ALA A 142 10.73 -15.30 -4.79
C ALA A 142 10.15 -14.25 -5.76
N VAL A 143 10.24 -14.48 -7.07
CA VAL A 143 9.59 -13.64 -8.09
C VAL A 143 8.08 -13.59 -7.85
N LEU A 144 7.44 -14.74 -7.64
CA LEU A 144 6.00 -14.80 -7.42
C LEU A 144 5.59 -14.25 -6.04
N ILE A 145 6.32 -14.58 -4.97
CA ILE A 145 6.07 -14.00 -3.64
C ILE A 145 6.18 -12.47 -3.68
N SER A 146 7.24 -11.93 -4.29
CA SER A 146 7.44 -10.48 -4.43
C SER A 146 6.31 -9.84 -5.24
N SER A 147 5.91 -10.46 -6.34
CA SER A 147 4.82 -9.96 -7.18
C SER A 147 3.52 -9.78 -6.40
N PHE A 148 3.18 -10.73 -5.51
CA PHE A 148 1.98 -10.66 -4.70
C PHE A 148 2.12 -9.75 -3.47
N ALA A 149 3.30 -9.71 -2.83
CA ALA A 149 3.55 -8.86 -1.68
C ALA A 149 3.51 -7.36 -2.04
N LEU A 150 3.91 -7.03 -3.26
CA LEU A 150 3.90 -5.66 -3.81
C LEU A 150 2.53 -5.25 -4.38
N ALA A 151 1.62 -6.20 -4.65
CA ALA A 151 0.34 -5.97 -5.33
C ALA A 151 -0.73 -5.28 -4.45
N GLY A 152 -0.46 -4.04 -4.01
CA GLY A 152 -1.42 -3.19 -3.33
C GLY A 152 -0.86 -1.84 -2.91
N PHE A 153 -1.75 -0.87 -2.71
CA PHE A 153 -1.42 0.51 -2.34
C PHE A 153 -1.28 0.71 -0.82
N ALA A 154 -0.79 -0.31 -0.10
CA ALA A 154 -0.56 -0.21 1.34
C ALA A 154 0.78 0.48 1.59
N ASN A 155 0.77 1.82 1.60
CA ASN A 155 1.94 2.67 1.89
C ASN A 155 1.55 3.95 2.66
N PHE A 156 2.52 4.68 3.23
CA PHE A 156 2.23 5.89 4.02
C PHE A 156 1.54 6.99 3.20
N SER A 157 1.92 7.17 1.93
CA SER A 157 1.28 8.17 1.07
C SER A 157 -0.20 7.87 0.82
N SER A 158 -0.58 6.59 0.81
CA SER A 158 -1.95 6.13 0.58
C SER A 158 -2.91 6.46 1.72
N ILE A 159 -2.40 6.69 2.94
CA ILE A 159 -3.20 7.24 4.04
C ILE A 159 -3.66 8.65 3.66
N ALA A 160 -2.73 9.51 3.23
CA ALA A 160 -3.05 10.88 2.84
C ALA A 160 -3.97 10.93 1.62
N ILE A 161 -3.77 10.04 0.64
CA ILE A 161 -4.64 9.91 -0.53
C ILE A 161 -6.06 9.54 -0.09
N GLN A 162 -6.23 8.57 0.81
CA GLN A 162 -7.55 8.18 1.31
C GLN A 162 -8.23 9.31 2.09
N ILE A 163 -7.50 10.02 2.95
CA ILE A 163 -8.03 11.19 3.68
C ILE A 163 -8.52 12.26 2.70
N GLY A 164 -7.76 12.53 1.63
CA GLY A 164 -8.13 13.49 0.59
C GLY A 164 -9.34 13.03 -0.23
N ALA A 165 -9.34 11.78 -0.68
CA ALA A 165 -10.41 11.20 -1.48
C ALA A 165 -11.73 11.13 -0.70
N PHE A 166 -11.75 10.43 0.43
CA PHE A 166 -12.96 10.34 1.27
C PHE A 166 -13.37 11.69 1.83
N GLY A 167 -12.42 12.54 2.25
CA GLY A 167 -12.73 13.87 2.74
C GLY A 167 -13.30 14.82 1.69
N SER A 168 -13.06 14.55 0.39
CA SER A 168 -13.69 15.30 -0.71
C SER A 168 -15.11 14.82 -1.04
N LEU A 169 -15.43 13.57 -0.71
CA LEU A 169 -16.74 12.96 -0.93
C LEU A 169 -17.66 13.13 0.28
N VAL A 170 -17.13 12.98 1.50
CA VAL A 170 -17.84 13.03 2.78
C VAL A 170 -16.99 13.82 3.80
N PRO A 171 -16.98 15.17 3.71
CA PRO A 171 -16.10 16.02 4.51
C PRO A 171 -16.20 15.83 6.03
N GLU A 172 -17.40 15.54 6.54
CA GLU A 172 -17.71 15.32 7.95
C GLU A 172 -17.04 14.08 8.54
N ARG A 173 -16.73 13.06 7.71
CA ARG A 173 -16.03 11.83 8.15
C ARG A 173 -14.53 11.86 7.91
N ARG A 174 -13.99 12.97 7.39
CA ARG A 174 -12.54 13.12 7.14
C ARG A 174 -11.68 12.81 8.37
N GLY A 175 -12.12 13.25 9.56
CA GLY A 175 -11.39 13.03 10.81
C GLY A 175 -11.33 11.54 11.20
N GLU A 176 -12.40 10.80 10.94
CA GLU A 176 -12.47 9.36 11.20
C GLU A 176 -11.49 8.59 10.29
N VAL A 177 -11.49 8.91 8.99
CA VAL A 177 -10.56 8.31 8.02
C VAL A 177 -9.11 8.60 8.41
N ALA A 178 -8.81 9.81 8.86
CA ALA A 178 -7.47 10.18 9.32
C ALA A 178 -7.05 9.37 10.56
N LYS A 179 -7.97 9.15 11.50
CA LYS A 179 -7.72 8.35 12.70
C LYS A 179 -7.48 6.87 12.38
N LEU A 180 -8.23 6.30 11.43
CA LEU A 180 -8.12 4.89 11.05
C LEU A 180 -6.98 4.60 10.07
N GLY A 181 -6.40 5.62 9.44
CA GLY A 181 -5.36 5.51 8.42
C GLY A 181 -4.21 4.51 8.75
N PRO A 182 -3.54 4.61 9.92
CA PRO A 182 -2.48 3.68 10.29
C PRO A 182 -2.95 2.23 10.41
N LEU A 183 -4.16 2.00 10.97
CA LEU A 183 -4.74 0.67 11.10
C LEU A 183 -5.13 0.10 9.72
N ALA A 184 -5.70 0.94 8.84
CA ALA A 184 -6.03 0.57 7.47
C ALA A 184 -4.78 0.24 6.65
N LEU A 185 -3.68 0.97 6.85
CA LEU A 185 -2.37 0.67 6.25
C LEU A 185 -1.87 -0.72 6.68
N LEU A 186 -1.92 -1.01 7.98
CA LEU A 186 -1.55 -2.32 8.52
C LEU A 186 -2.42 -3.44 7.91
N ALA A 187 -3.74 -3.26 7.89
CA ALA A 187 -4.67 -4.22 7.30
C ALA A 187 -4.38 -4.47 5.81
N GLY A 188 -4.12 -3.41 5.04
CA GLY A 188 -3.74 -3.50 3.64
C GLY A 188 -2.41 -4.23 3.43
N MET A 189 -1.40 -3.92 4.25
CA MET A 189 -0.10 -4.59 4.20
C MET A 189 -0.26 -6.09 4.50
N CYS A 190 -0.95 -6.44 5.58
CA CYS A 190 -1.23 -7.83 5.95
C CYS A 190 -2.02 -8.56 4.86
N THR A 191 -2.93 -7.89 4.16
CA THR A 191 -3.67 -8.48 3.03
C THR A 191 -2.73 -8.88 1.89
N ASN A 192 -1.77 -8.03 1.53
CA ASN A 192 -0.79 -8.36 0.49
C ASN A 192 0.15 -9.49 0.94
N LEU A 193 0.61 -9.44 2.20
CA LEU A 193 1.47 -10.48 2.77
C LEU A 193 0.75 -11.83 2.89
N LEU A 194 -0.53 -11.85 3.24
CA LEU A 194 -1.36 -13.06 3.25
C LEU A 194 -1.44 -13.69 1.85
N ASN A 195 -1.67 -12.88 0.83
CA ASN A 195 -1.73 -13.38 -0.54
C ASN A 195 -0.38 -13.91 -1.01
N ALA A 196 0.71 -13.25 -0.65
CA ALA A 196 2.06 -13.74 -0.91
C ALA A 196 2.39 -15.04 -0.15
N ALA A 197 1.93 -15.17 1.10
CA ALA A 197 2.10 -16.38 1.90
C ALA A 197 1.35 -17.58 1.28
N ILE A 198 0.14 -17.37 0.75
CA ILE A 198 -0.59 -18.42 0.04
C ILE A 198 0.20 -18.90 -1.17
N VAL A 199 0.82 -17.99 -1.94
CA VAL A 199 1.72 -18.37 -3.03
C VAL A 199 2.93 -19.15 -2.51
N GLY A 200 3.54 -18.71 -1.41
CA GLY A 200 4.67 -19.40 -0.79
C GLY A 200 4.36 -20.85 -0.37
N VAL A 201 3.12 -21.12 0.04
CA VAL A 201 2.61 -22.46 0.35
C VAL A 201 2.29 -23.26 -0.91
N VAL A 202 1.63 -22.67 -1.91
CA VAL A 202 1.25 -23.38 -3.15
C VAL A 202 2.47 -23.73 -4.01
N MET A 203 3.53 -22.93 -3.92
CA MET A 203 4.81 -23.14 -4.60
C MET A 203 5.88 -23.81 -3.72
N SER A 204 5.46 -24.57 -2.70
CA SER A 204 6.36 -25.32 -1.83
C SER A 204 7.08 -26.45 -2.56
#